data_AF-A0A699YW76-F1
#
_entry.id   AF-A0A699YW76-F1
#
_cell.length_a   1.000
_cell.length_b   1.000
_cell.length_c   1.000
_cell.angle_alpha   90.00
_cell.angle_beta   90.00
_cell.angle_gamma   90.00
#
_symmetry.space_group_name_H-M   'P 1'
#
loop_
_entity.id
_entity.type
_entity.pdbx_description
1 polymer ?
#
loop_
_entity_poly.entity_id
_entity_poly.type
_entity_poly.pdbx_seq_one_letter_code
_entity_poly.pdbx_strand_id
1 'polypeptide(L)'
;MQAPFINGVFGVLYTVSKEKSPPRPFVAFRLFLDWLQLFLLIVNPQYGWSINPGNKVWQAFSFISLNYFMSARGYTFFLACMYSMAFCLWANLALCIWVSRSFQQNKFDHVCLSLFLIALDCQYFATPVQLLGMNQEFGNVYCWSMPHIIHATVAAVSVALFVLLATIFTAAEVELNPVSKNLLGMAHSKVEVMGFGIRMVMTACSVFINGQTWVSVVYLIASFLLAYLYLVVGHHLAWLPHLHATINHIRVATYSSVLYAALLFIILAYAPGVDQSNPKEVSDFREAGPEVKLKKIHPFTDPRQVEIASRCCRQWLDEDTLEPDAVVLAERIISAGKLLMPHRVYMVIWYSSFLIDVQGSYQTGYAELMVAKKGSNPSLLERFCIFIRDQEHTQKSSAATSGDNGSVDLVSYVEFQRGCRLAIHMHEDALLARRTFWETLLHANVTFDKLTRAVARIE
;
A
#
# COMPACT_ATOMS: atom_id res chain seq x y z
N MET A 1 -39.35 35.24 1.60
CA MET A 1 -38.91 35.55 2.98
C MET A 1 -37.92 34.47 3.42
N GLN A 2 -36.62 34.69 3.29
CA GLN A 2 -35.62 33.85 3.98
C GLN A 2 -35.48 34.38 5.41
N ALA A 3 -35.55 33.48 6.39
CA ALA A 3 -35.56 33.84 7.82
C ALA A 3 -34.31 34.67 8.18
N PRO A 4 -34.43 35.70 9.04
CA PRO A 4 -33.31 36.58 9.43
C PRO A 4 -32.08 35.83 9.96
N PHE A 5 -32.28 34.63 10.50
CA PHE A 5 -31.23 33.72 10.93
C PHE A 5 -30.33 33.23 9.78
N ILE A 6 -30.90 32.87 8.62
CA ILE A 6 -30.14 32.36 7.46
C ILE A 6 -29.22 33.46 6.91
N ASN A 7 -29.71 34.69 6.86
CA ASN A 7 -28.93 35.85 6.43
C ASN A 7 -27.76 36.14 7.39
N GLY A 8 -27.96 35.96 8.69
CA GLY A 8 -26.90 36.07 9.68
C GLY A 8 -25.82 34.99 9.51
N VAL A 9 -26.21 33.74 9.23
CA VAL A 9 -25.27 32.64 8.95
C VAL A 9 -24.49 32.90 7.65
N PHE A 10 -25.16 33.32 6.58
CA PHE A 10 -24.48 33.68 5.32
C PHE A 10 -23.57 34.89 5.46
N GLY A 11 -23.91 35.87 6.30
CA GLY A 11 -23.03 36.98 6.66
C GLY A 11 -21.72 36.48 7.26
N VAL A 12 -21.79 35.63 8.30
CA VAL A 12 -20.60 35.04 8.95
C VAL A 12 -19.74 34.27 7.95
N LEU A 13 -20.36 33.41 7.14
CA LEU A 13 -19.63 32.64 6.13
C LEU A 13 -18.97 33.54 5.08
N TYR A 14 -19.64 34.63 4.67
CA TYR A 14 -19.09 35.61 3.74
C TYR A 14 -17.88 36.35 4.31
N THR A 15 -17.89 36.77 5.58
CA THR A 15 -16.70 37.43 6.16
C THR A 15 -15.53 36.49 6.32
N VAL A 16 -15.78 35.25 6.73
CA VAL A 16 -14.72 34.25 6.93
C VAL A 16 -14.10 33.88 5.58
N SER A 17 -14.89 33.80 4.50
CA SER A 17 -14.35 33.51 3.16
C SER A 17 -13.67 34.71 2.49
N LYS A 18 -13.95 35.94 2.93
CA LYS A 18 -13.34 37.17 2.39
C LYS A 18 -11.97 37.50 2.97
N GLU A 19 -11.54 36.81 4.02
CA GLU A 19 -10.25 37.07 4.65
C GLU A 19 -9.08 36.62 3.76
N LYS A 20 -7.99 37.39 3.80
CA LYS A 20 -6.98 37.53 2.74
C LYS A 20 -6.46 36.20 2.17
N SER A 21 -6.22 36.21 0.86
CA SER A 21 -5.50 35.16 0.13
C SER A 21 -4.26 34.70 0.91
N PRO A 22 -4.21 33.44 1.37
CA PRO A 22 -3.10 32.97 2.17
C PRO A 22 -1.77 33.09 1.40
N PRO A 23 -0.66 33.39 2.07
CA PRO A 23 0.63 33.42 1.43
C PRO A 23 0.94 32.05 0.81
N ARG A 24 1.56 32.05 -0.38
CA ARG A 24 1.93 30.82 -1.11
C ARG A 24 2.61 29.73 -0.26
N PRO A 25 3.57 30.02 0.64
CA PRO A 25 4.17 28.98 1.48
C PRO A 25 3.15 28.32 2.41
N PHE A 26 2.16 29.07 2.91
CA PHE A 26 1.10 28.50 3.75
C PHE A 26 0.18 27.56 2.96
N VAL A 27 -0.12 27.91 1.70
CA VAL A 27 -0.90 27.03 0.80
C VAL A 27 -0.16 25.72 0.55
N ALA A 28 1.14 25.80 0.22
CA ALA A 28 1.96 24.62 0.01
C ALA A 28 2.06 23.75 1.28
N PHE A 29 2.25 24.39 2.43
CA PHE A 29 2.30 23.71 3.73
C PHE A 29 0.98 23.02 4.08
N ARG A 30 -0.18 23.68 3.87
CA ARG A 30 -1.51 23.08 4.08
C ARG A 30 -1.72 21.86 3.17
N LEU A 31 -1.40 21.98 1.88
CA LEU A 31 -1.51 20.85 0.94
C LEU A 31 -0.60 19.68 1.33
N PHE A 32 0.61 19.98 1.81
CA PHE A 32 1.54 18.97 2.31
C PHE A 32 1.01 18.28 3.57
N LEU A 33 0.46 19.02 4.54
CA LEU A 33 -0.12 18.45 5.75
C LEU A 33 -1.35 17.58 5.44
N ASP A 34 -2.24 18.04 4.54
CA ASP A 34 -3.40 17.26 4.08
C ASP A 34 -2.96 15.91 3.49
N TRP A 35 -1.93 15.94 2.63
CA TRP A 35 -1.36 14.73 2.05
C TRP A 35 -0.71 13.84 3.12
N LEU A 36 0.11 14.43 3.99
CA LEU A 36 0.87 13.70 5.00
C LEU A 36 -0.07 13.02 6.00
N GLN A 37 -1.18 13.67 6.37
CA GLN A 37 -2.19 13.09 7.25
C GLN A 37 -2.82 11.83 6.63
N LEU A 38 -3.19 11.88 5.34
CA LEU A 38 -3.74 10.71 4.64
C LEU A 38 -2.69 9.62 4.40
N PHE A 39 -1.45 10.03 4.13
CA PHE A 39 -0.34 9.12 3.91
C PHE A 39 0.00 8.33 5.17
N LEU A 40 0.12 9.00 6.33
CA LEU A 40 0.42 8.36 7.62
C LEU A 40 -0.72 7.47 8.13
N LEU A 41 -1.96 7.70 7.65
CA LEU A 41 -3.09 6.83 7.95
C LEU A 41 -2.94 5.44 7.32
N ILE A 42 -2.27 5.34 6.16
CA ILE A 42 -2.08 4.11 5.39
C ILE A 42 -0.70 3.51 5.65
N VAL A 43 0.32 4.36 5.67
CA VAL A 43 1.72 3.99 5.90
C VAL A 43 1.99 4.10 7.39
N ASN A 44 1.82 3.00 8.10
CA ASN A 44 2.03 2.91 9.54
C ASN A 44 2.81 1.60 9.85
N PRO A 45 3.87 1.64 10.68
CA PRO A 45 4.60 0.44 11.11
C PRO A 45 3.71 -0.67 11.67
N GLN A 46 2.59 -0.34 12.30
CA GLN A 46 1.61 -1.31 12.81
C GLN A 46 1.01 -2.20 11.71
N TYR A 47 1.06 -1.76 10.46
CA TYR A 47 0.48 -2.43 9.31
C TYR A 47 1.50 -3.25 8.49
N GLY A 48 2.70 -3.49 9.04
CA GLY A 48 3.74 -4.33 8.42
C GLY A 48 4.71 -3.57 7.51
N TRP A 49 4.66 -2.23 7.50
CA TRP A 49 5.64 -1.42 6.79
C TRP A 49 6.99 -1.47 7.52
N SER A 50 8.05 -1.93 6.83
CA SER A 50 9.43 -1.96 7.34
C SER A 50 10.01 -0.55 7.45
N ILE A 51 9.63 0.17 8.50
CA ILE A 51 10.08 1.53 8.77
C ILE A 51 10.76 1.52 10.14
N ASN A 52 12.02 1.94 10.17
CA ASN A 52 12.76 2.05 11.42
C ASN A 52 12.20 3.21 12.28
N PRO A 53 11.56 2.93 13.43
CA PRO A 53 10.96 3.98 14.28
C PRO A 53 12.01 4.91 14.91
N GLY A 54 13.29 4.50 14.94
CA GLY A 54 14.41 5.30 15.42
C GLY A 54 14.89 6.37 14.44
N ASN A 55 14.40 6.37 13.19
CA ASN A 55 14.79 7.37 12.21
C ASN A 55 14.19 8.75 12.57
N LYS A 56 15.05 9.78 12.66
CA LYS A 56 14.64 11.16 12.95
C LYS A 56 13.61 11.71 11.97
N VAL A 57 13.67 11.30 10.70
CA VAL A 57 12.70 11.70 9.66
C VAL A 57 11.33 11.11 9.94
N TRP A 58 11.28 9.82 10.32
CA TRP A 58 10.03 9.17 10.68
C TRP A 58 9.42 9.79 11.93
N GLN A 59 10.24 10.06 12.95
CA GLN A 59 9.78 10.73 14.17
C GLN A 59 9.20 12.13 13.91
N ALA A 60 9.80 12.89 12.99
CA ALA A 60 9.28 14.21 12.60
C ALA A 60 7.94 14.11 11.87
N PHE A 61 7.74 13.11 11.01
CA PHE A 61 6.47 12.90 10.32
C PHE A 61 5.41 12.31 11.25
N SER A 62 5.73 11.29 12.04
CA SER A 62 4.80 10.66 12.98
C SER A 62 4.38 11.57 14.12
N PHE A 63 5.19 12.59 14.45
CA PHE A 63 4.81 13.63 15.42
C PHE A 63 3.49 14.32 15.05
N ILE A 64 3.21 14.49 13.75
CA ILE A 64 1.98 15.11 13.25
C ILE A 64 0.75 14.24 13.53
N SER A 65 0.90 12.93 13.61
CA SER A 65 -0.17 12.01 14.05
C SER A 65 -0.53 12.18 15.53
N LEU A 66 0.30 12.88 16.33
CA LEU A 66 0.19 13.17 17.77
C LEU A 66 0.02 11.94 18.70
N ASN A 67 -0.34 10.77 18.19
CA ASN A 67 -0.63 9.55 18.93
C ASN A 67 0.55 9.13 19.81
N TYR A 68 1.74 8.99 19.22
CA TYR A 68 2.93 8.59 19.95
C TYR A 68 3.33 9.62 21.03
N PHE A 69 3.20 10.91 20.73
CA PHE A 69 3.53 11.98 21.68
C PHE A 69 2.57 11.99 22.88
N MET A 70 1.28 11.77 22.65
CA MET A 70 0.28 11.75 23.71
C MET A 70 0.29 10.47 24.53
N SER A 71 0.48 9.31 23.88
CA SER A 71 0.62 8.01 24.54
C SER A 71 1.84 7.99 25.48
N ALA A 72 2.96 8.58 25.07
CA ALA A 72 4.18 8.69 25.90
C ALA A 72 4.03 9.56 27.17
N ARG A 73 3.03 10.47 27.22
CA ARG A 73 2.81 11.39 28.36
C ARG A 73 1.74 10.91 29.34
N GLY A 74 1.03 9.83 28.99
CA GLY A 74 0.02 9.18 29.84
C GLY A 74 -1.40 9.70 29.68
N TYR A 75 -2.35 8.92 30.22
CA TYR A 75 -3.79 9.09 30.02
C TYR A 75 -4.38 10.41 30.58
N THR A 76 -3.85 10.92 31.69
CA THR A 76 -4.32 12.18 32.30
C THR A 76 -3.97 13.40 31.47
N PHE A 77 -2.77 13.41 30.87
CA PHE A 77 -2.35 14.46 29.94
C PHE A 77 -3.22 14.45 28.67
N PHE A 78 -3.50 13.26 28.15
CA PHE A 78 -4.42 13.09 27.03
C PHE A 78 -5.81 13.67 27.31
N LEU A 79 -6.42 13.33 28.44
CA LEU A 79 -7.72 13.88 28.87
C LEU A 79 -7.70 15.41 28.95
N ALA A 80 -6.65 16.00 29.50
CA ALA A 80 -6.51 17.45 29.61
C ALA A 80 -6.46 18.13 28.23
N CYS A 81 -5.69 17.58 27.29
CA CYS A 81 -5.65 18.07 25.92
C CYS A 81 -7.01 17.94 25.20
N MET A 82 -7.68 16.79 25.36
CA MET A 82 -9.01 16.55 24.78
C MET A 82 -10.03 17.57 25.30
N TYR A 83 -10.10 17.79 26.61
CA TYR A 83 -11.03 18.76 27.20
C TYR A 83 -10.68 20.21 26.87
N SER A 84 -9.39 20.55 26.81
CA SER A 84 -8.95 21.87 26.35
C SER A 84 -9.44 22.17 24.94
N MET A 85 -9.38 21.17 24.04
CA MET A 85 -9.85 21.36 22.68
C MET A 85 -11.35 21.33 22.55
N ALA A 86 -12.04 20.45 23.28
CA ALA A 86 -13.50 20.47 23.38
C ALA A 86 -13.97 21.86 23.80
N PHE A 87 -13.33 22.43 24.82
CA PHE A 87 -13.58 23.79 25.26
C PHE A 87 -13.31 24.81 24.15
N CYS A 88 -12.17 24.74 23.44
CA CYS A 88 -11.90 25.63 22.31
C CYS A 88 -12.94 25.50 21.18
N LEU A 89 -13.42 24.30 20.86
CA LEU A 89 -14.44 24.07 19.82
C LEU A 89 -15.78 24.67 20.24
N TRP A 90 -16.22 24.41 21.46
CA TRP A 90 -17.44 25.00 22.01
C TRP A 90 -17.33 26.52 22.17
N ALA A 91 -16.17 27.03 22.56
CA ALA A 91 -15.87 28.45 22.59
C ALA A 91 -15.91 29.06 21.18
N ASN A 92 -15.37 28.38 20.16
CA ASN A 92 -15.48 28.83 18.77
C ASN A 92 -16.91 28.83 18.26
N LEU A 93 -17.72 27.83 18.61
CA LEU A 93 -19.15 27.83 18.28
C LEU A 93 -19.88 28.98 18.97
N ALA A 94 -19.62 29.18 20.28
CA ALA A 94 -20.18 30.27 21.05
C ALA A 94 -19.75 31.63 20.47
N LEU A 95 -18.48 31.74 20.08
CA LEU A 95 -17.95 32.88 19.34
C LEU A 95 -18.67 33.01 18.01
N CYS A 96 -18.83 31.98 17.16
CA CYS A 96 -19.56 32.05 15.89
C CYS A 96 -21.03 32.48 16.05
N ILE A 97 -21.72 32.00 17.09
CA ILE A 97 -23.08 32.42 17.43
C ILE A 97 -23.07 33.87 17.92
N TRP A 98 -22.09 34.22 18.74
CA TRP A 98 -21.84 35.58 19.18
C TRP A 98 -21.48 36.49 17.99
N VAL A 99 -20.69 36.05 17.02
CA VAL A 99 -20.29 36.74 15.78
C VAL A 99 -21.53 36.93 14.92
N SER A 100 -22.37 35.91 14.78
CA SER A 100 -23.65 35.99 14.05
C SER A 100 -24.58 37.03 14.66
N ARG A 101 -24.58 37.17 16.01
CA ARG A 101 -25.27 38.25 16.73
C ARG A 101 -24.53 39.59 16.68
N SER A 102 -23.20 39.55 16.68
CA SER A 102 -22.26 40.68 16.66
C SER A 102 -21.90 41.08 15.24
N PHE A 103 -22.58 40.56 14.21
CA PHE A 103 -22.48 41.04 12.84
C PHE A 103 -23.14 42.41 12.67
N GLN A 104 -23.63 42.97 13.77
CA GLN A 104 -23.87 44.39 13.96
C GLN A 104 -22.58 45.19 14.27
N GLN A 105 -21.47 44.57 14.70
CA GLN A 105 -20.19 45.20 15.08
C GLN A 105 -18.96 44.25 14.91
N ASN A 106 -18.17 44.47 13.84
CA ASN A 106 -17.08 43.66 13.25
C ASN A 106 -15.90 43.17 14.16
N LYS A 107 -15.46 41.89 13.97
CA LYS A 107 -14.06 41.32 13.78
C LYS A 107 -13.79 39.96 14.48
N PHE A 108 -13.17 38.96 13.82
CA PHE A 108 -12.76 37.63 14.39
C PHE A 108 -11.62 36.89 13.65
N ASP A 109 -11.00 35.86 14.28
CA ASP A 109 -10.04 34.90 13.66
C ASP A 109 -9.92 33.49 14.37
N HIS A 110 -9.31 32.49 13.67
CA HIS A 110 -9.43 30.97 13.63
C HIS A 110 -8.84 29.98 14.71
N VAL A 111 -9.26 28.68 14.74
CA VAL A 111 -8.56 27.46 15.34
C VAL A 111 -8.90 26.08 14.66
N CYS A 112 -8.00 25.06 14.83
CA CYS A 112 -7.74 23.82 14.06
C CYS A 112 -8.25 22.44 14.62
N LEU A 113 -8.11 21.36 13.81
CA LEU A 113 -9.04 20.22 13.61
C LEU A 113 -8.49 18.78 13.94
N SER A 114 -7.50 18.55 14.82
CA SER A 114 -6.75 17.26 14.77
C SER A 114 -6.89 16.29 15.96
N LEU A 115 -7.51 16.67 17.09
CA LEU A 115 -7.34 15.93 18.37
C LEU A 115 -8.58 15.21 18.89
N PHE A 116 -9.76 15.39 18.27
CA PHE A 116 -11.01 14.79 18.75
C PHE A 116 -11.19 13.31 18.42
N LEU A 117 -10.45 12.79 17.45
CA LEU A 117 -10.63 11.42 16.96
C LEU A 117 -10.03 10.34 17.87
N ILE A 118 -9.16 10.71 18.81
CA ILE A 118 -8.39 9.76 19.63
C ILE A 118 -9.19 9.26 20.85
N ALA A 119 -10.20 10.01 21.29
CA ALA A 119 -11.04 9.62 22.42
C ALA A 119 -12.13 8.57 22.06
N LEU A 120 -12.23 8.19 20.79
CA LEU A 120 -13.20 7.21 20.25
C LEU A 120 -12.56 5.84 19.91
N ASP A 121 -11.27 5.67 20.19
CA ASP A 121 -10.47 4.50 19.82
C ASP A 121 -10.67 3.30 20.76
N CYS A 122 -11.87 2.74 20.71
CA CYS A 122 -12.25 1.54 21.46
C CYS A 122 -12.45 0.37 20.50
N GLN A 123 -12.06 -0.84 20.93
CA GLN A 123 -12.09 -2.02 20.06
C GLN A 123 -13.52 -2.58 19.90
N TYR A 124 -14.17 -2.29 18.76
CA TYR A 124 -15.58 -2.66 18.51
C TYR A 124 -15.79 -3.88 17.61
N PHE A 125 -14.95 -4.09 16.59
CA PHE A 125 -15.16 -5.14 15.59
C PHE A 125 -13.89 -5.98 15.34
N ALA A 126 -14.07 -7.30 15.15
CA ALA A 126 -13.04 -8.29 14.82
C ALA A 126 -11.92 -8.49 15.86
N THR A 127 -12.25 -8.42 17.16
CA THR A 127 -11.32 -8.72 18.27
C THR A 127 -11.76 -9.96 19.06
N PRO A 128 -10.83 -10.67 19.76
CA PRO A 128 -11.20 -11.79 20.62
C PRO A 128 -12.15 -11.33 21.72
N VAL A 129 -13.09 -12.17 22.16
CA VAL A 129 -14.19 -11.85 23.11
C VAL A 129 -13.70 -11.19 24.42
N GLN A 130 -12.42 -11.34 24.75
CA GLN A 130 -11.76 -10.82 25.95
C GLN A 130 -11.32 -9.34 25.84
N LEU A 131 -11.21 -8.77 24.63
CA LEU A 131 -10.72 -7.39 24.39
C LEU A 131 -11.80 -6.43 23.86
N LEU A 132 -13.04 -6.91 23.71
CA LEU A 132 -14.16 -6.12 23.20
C LEU A 132 -14.48 -4.94 24.15
N GLY A 133 -14.43 -3.71 23.64
CA GLY A 133 -14.72 -2.49 24.42
C GLY A 133 -13.55 -1.92 25.24
N MET A 134 -12.34 -2.45 25.06
CA MET A 134 -11.10 -1.89 25.63
C MET A 134 -10.49 -0.86 24.66
N ASN A 135 -9.82 0.16 25.19
CA ASN A 135 -9.14 1.18 24.38
C ASN A 135 -7.89 0.59 23.71
N GLN A 136 -7.66 0.89 22.42
CA GLN A 136 -6.58 0.29 21.63
C GLN A 136 -5.18 0.75 22.07
N GLU A 137 -5.02 1.99 22.51
CA GLU A 137 -3.76 2.55 23.02
C GLU A 137 -3.57 2.28 24.52
N PHE A 138 -4.67 2.17 25.29
CA PHE A 138 -4.63 1.93 26.73
C PHE A 138 -5.35 0.62 27.08
N GLY A 139 -4.65 -0.51 26.90
CA GLY A 139 -5.18 -1.86 27.14
C GLY A 139 -5.65 -2.21 28.57
N ASN A 140 -5.62 -1.26 29.51
CA ASN A 140 -6.13 -1.42 30.87
C ASN A 140 -7.44 -0.64 31.13
N VAL A 141 -7.99 0.03 30.11
CA VAL A 141 -9.14 0.94 30.26
C VAL A 141 -10.35 0.45 29.46
N TYR A 142 -11.43 0.12 30.18
CA TYR A 142 -12.70 -0.32 29.58
C TYR A 142 -13.59 0.89 29.29
N CYS A 143 -13.86 1.14 28.00
CA CYS A 143 -14.53 2.35 27.52
C CYS A 143 -15.97 2.55 28.03
N TRP A 144 -16.64 1.46 28.44
CA TRP A 144 -18.03 1.47 28.90
C TRP A 144 -18.18 1.45 30.42
N SER A 145 -17.08 1.56 31.18
CA SER A 145 -17.13 1.74 32.63
C SER A 145 -17.18 3.22 33.01
N MET A 146 -17.85 3.56 34.11
CA MET A 146 -17.72 4.89 34.73
C MET A 146 -16.27 5.04 35.25
N PRO A 147 -15.56 6.15 34.98
CA PRO A 147 -16.03 7.42 34.40
C PRO A 147 -15.84 7.56 32.87
N HIS A 148 -15.28 6.55 32.19
CA HIS A 148 -14.87 6.60 30.78
C HIS A 148 -16.02 6.80 29.77
N ILE A 149 -17.23 6.34 30.10
CA ILE A 149 -18.42 6.55 29.26
C ILE A 149 -18.77 8.03 29.08
N ILE A 150 -18.49 8.88 30.08
CA ILE A 150 -18.74 10.32 30.01
C ILE A 150 -17.74 10.94 29.00
N HIS A 151 -16.47 10.53 29.05
CA HIS A 151 -15.44 11.00 28.13
C HIS A 151 -15.74 10.60 26.69
N ALA A 152 -16.16 9.34 26.47
CA ALA A 152 -16.56 8.85 25.14
C ALA A 152 -17.77 9.62 24.57
N THR A 153 -18.76 9.92 25.42
CA THR A 153 -19.95 10.69 25.01
C THR A 153 -19.59 12.13 24.63
N VAL A 154 -18.75 12.80 25.42
CA VAL A 154 -18.28 14.17 25.12
C VAL A 154 -17.45 14.19 23.83
N ALA A 155 -16.61 13.19 23.61
CA ALA A 155 -15.85 13.05 22.37
C ALA A 155 -16.76 12.85 21.15
N ALA A 156 -17.74 11.94 21.23
CA ALA A 156 -18.70 11.68 20.16
C ALA A 156 -19.48 12.94 19.75
N VAL A 157 -19.99 13.69 20.74
CA VAL A 157 -20.72 14.96 20.49
C VAL A 157 -19.79 16.01 19.88
N SER A 158 -18.54 16.10 20.35
CA SER A 158 -17.56 17.06 19.82
C SER A 158 -17.18 16.74 18.38
N VAL A 159 -16.98 15.47 18.02
CA VAL A 159 -16.73 15.03 16.65
C VAL A 159 -17.92 15.33 15.74
N ALA A 160 -19.15 15.06 16.19
CA ALA A 160 -20.34 15.35 15.39
C ALA A 160 -20.50 16.85 15.10
N LEU A 161 -20.35 17.70 16.13
CA LEU A 161 -20.39 19.15 15.99
C LEU A 161 -19.33 19.66 15.02
N PHE A 162 -18.13 19.10 15.14
CA PHE A 162 -17.01 19.47 14.32
C PHE A 162 -17.17 19.09 12.85
N VAL A 163 -17.64 17.87 12.56
CA VAL A 163 -17.90 17.43 11.18
C VAL A 163 -18.93 18.34 10.54
N LEU A 164 -19.95 18.75 11.28
CA LEU A 164 -20.95 19.71 10.83
C LEU A 164 -20.32 21.07 10.53
N LEU A 165 -19.55 21.64 11.44
CA LEU A 165 -18.89 22.95 11.23
C LEU A 165 -17.87 22.90 10.08
N ALA A 166 -17.03 21.87 10.01
CA ALA A 166 -16.03 21.70 8.96
C ALA A 166 -16.69 21.53 7.57
N THR A 167 -17.80 20.80 7.49
CA THR A 167 -18.59 20.69 6.25
C THR A 167 -19.14 22.04 5.81
N ILE A 168 -19.69 22.82 6.75
CA ILE A 168 -20.23 24.16 6.47
C ILE A 168 -19.12 25.11 6.01
N PHE A 169 -17.96 25.11 6.68
CA PHE A 169 -16.83 25.95 6.27
C PHE A 169 -16.25 25.53 4.91
N THR A 170 -16.08 24.24 4.67
CA THR A 170 -15.62 23.72 3.35
C THR A 170 -16.62 24.08 2.24
N ALA A 171 -17.93 24.03 2.53
CA ALA A 171 -18.96 24.43 1.58
C ALA A 171 -18.95 25.94 1.29
N ALA A 172 -18.48 26.76 2.24
CA ALA A 172 -18.40 28.21 2.14
C ALA A 172 -17.11 28.73 1.49
N GLU A 173 -16.09 27.88 1.25
CA GLU A 173 -14.86 28.23 0.52
C GLU A 173 -15.09 28.41 -1.01
N VAL A 174 -16.22 28.99 -1.43
CA VAL A 174 -16.55 29.25 -2.84
C VAL A 174 -16.13 30.68 -3.23
N GLU A 175 -15.42 30.78 -4.34
CA GLU A 175 -14.99 32.04 -4.92
C GLU A 175 -15.63 32.26 -6.29
N LEU A 176 -16.56 33.22 -6.34
CA LEU A 176 -17.27 33.60 -7.57
C LEU A 176 -16.46 34.54 -8.48
N ASN A 177 -15.29 35.03 -8.03
CA ASN A 177 -14.44 35.89 -8.85
C ASN A 177 -13.48 35.03 -9.69
N PRO A 178 -13.67 34.93 -11.01
CA PRO A 178 -12.81 34.10 -11.87
C PRO A 178 -11.38 34.64 -12.00
N VAL A 179 -11.13 35.90 -11.62
CA VAL A 179 -9.80 36.55 -11.68
C VAL A 179 -9.12 36.57 -10.31
N SER A 180 -9.63 35.81 -9.34
CA SER A 180 -9.02 35.78 -8.01
C SER A 180 -7.60 35.24 -8.06
N LYS A 181 -6.71 35.87 -7.28
CA LYS A 181 -5.33 35.42 -7.05
C LYS A 181 -5.21 34.40 -5.92
N ASN A 182 -6.34 34.04 -5.30
CA ASN A 182 -6.37 33.01 -4.28
C ASN A 182 -6.12 31.64 -4.92
N LEU A 183 -5.02 30.99 -4.56
CA LEU A 183 -4.64 29.70 -5.12
C LEU A 183 -5.64 28.60 -4.74
N LEU A 184 -6.24 28.69 -3.55
CA LEU A 184 -7.23 27.73 -3.07
C LEU A 184 -8.66 28.11 -3.46
N GLY A 185 -8.86 29.17 -4.25
CA GLY A 185 -10.18 29.61 -4.68
C GLY A 185 -10.89 28.55 -5.54
N MET A 186 -12.11 28.20 -5.15
CA MET A 186 -12.91 27.17 -5.82
C MET A 186 -14.16 27.76 -6.48
N ALA A 187 -14.45 27.35 -7.71
CA ALA A 187 -15.67 27.77 -8.38
C ALA A 187 -16.91 27.01 -7.87
N HIS A 188 -16.72 25.80 -7.33
CA HIS A 188 -17.81 24.95 -6.85
C HIS A 188 -17.36 24.01 -5.72
N SER A 189 -18.00 24.08 -4.56
CA SER A 189 -17.55 23.37 -3.34
C SER A 189 -17.98 21.90 -3.25
N LYS A 190 -18.90 21.41 -4.10
CA LYS A 190 -19.44 20.04 -4.01
C LYS A 190 -18.35 18.96 -4.02
N VAL A 191 -17.33 19.14 -4.85
CA VAL A 191 -16.23 18.17 -5.02
C VAL A 191 -15.38 18.11 -3.75
N GLU A 192 -15.02 19.25 -3.16
CA GLU A 192 -14.26 19.27 -1.89
C GLU A 192 -15.10 18.80 -0.70
N VAL A 193 -16.41 19.11 -0.65
CA VAL A 193 -17.30 18.59 0.41
C VAL A 193 -17.40 17.07 0.34
N MET A 194 -17.58 16.49 -0.86
CA MET A 194 -17.57 15.04 -1.04
C MET A 194 -16.19 14.44 -0.70
N GLY A 195 -15.10 15.08 -1.11
CA GLY A 195 -13.73 14.68 -0.77
C GLY A 195 -13.45 14.74 0.74
N PHE A 196 -13.94 15.75 1.44
CA PHE A 196 -13.90 15.85 2.91
C PHE A 196 -14.66 14.68 3.55
N GLY A 197 -15.86 14.36 3.08
CA GLY A 197 -16.61 13.19 3.54
C GLY A 197 -15.84 11.88 3.41
N ILE A 198 -15.18 11.65 2.26
CA ILE A 198 -14.37 10.44 2.05
C ILE A 198 -13.17 10.41 3.01
N ARG A 199 -12.46 11.52 3.20
CA ARG A 199 -11.34 11.63 4.16
C ARG A 199 -11.79 11.36 5.60
N MET A 200 -12.97 11.84 5.98
CA MET A 200 -13.58 11.56 7.28
C MET A 200 -13.88 10.07 7.45
N VAL A 201 -14.42 9.41 6.43
CA VAL A 201 -14.65 7.95 6.46
C VAL A 201 -13.33 7.20 6.64
N MET A 202 -12.27 7.56 5.90
CA MET A 202 -10.95 6.95 6.07
C MET A 202 -10.44 7.09 7.51
N THR A 203 -10.53 8.29 8.08
CA THR A 203 -10.07 8.55 9.45
C THR A 203 -10.94 7.85 10.50
N ALA A 204 -12.25 7.72 10.26
CA ALA A 204 -13.12 6.95 11.14
C ALA A 204 -12.80 5.45 11.08
N CYS A 205 -12.51 4.91 9.91
CA CYS A 205 -12.17 3.50 9.73
C CYS A 205 -10.88 3.11 10.45
N SER A 206 -9.90 4.03 10.56
CA SER A 206 -8.68 3.78 11.32
C SER A 206 -8.92 3.57 12.82
N VAL A 207 -10.05 4.06 13.33
CA VAL A 207 -10.42 4.05 14.75
C VAL A 207 -11.44 2.94 15.05
N PHE A 208 -12.38 2.69 14.14
CA PHE A 208 -13.48 1.73 14.38
C PHE A 208 -13.19 0.30 13.90
N ILE A 209 -12.22 0.11 13.00
CA ILE A 209 -11.95 -1.19 12.36
C ILE A 209 -10.55 -1.67 12.78
N ASN A 210 -10.49 -2.77 13.53
CA ASN A 210 -9.22 -3.35 14.00
C ASN A 210 -8.66 -4.44 13.08
N GLY A 211 -9.48 -4.97 12.18
CA GLY A 211 -9.04 -5.99 11.22
C GLY A 211 -8.20 -5.36 10.11
N GLN A 212 -6.89 -5.62 10.09
CA GLN A 212 -5.96 -5.11 9.06
C GLN A 212 -6.44 -5.37 7.62
N THR A 213 -7.04 -6.54 7.40
CA THR A 213 -7.67 -6.93 6.13
C THR A 213 -8.80 -5.97 5.74
N TRP A 214 -9.76 -5.75 6.63
CA TRP A 214 -10.90 -4.85 6.40
C TRP A 214 -10.47 -3.39 6.25
N VAL A 215 -9.53 -2.92 7.07
CA VAL A 215 -8.98 -1.55 6.98
C VAL A 215 -8.34 -1.32 5.61
N SER A 216 -7.53 -2.27 5.14
CA SER A 216 -6.84 -2.15 3.84
C SER A 216 -7.81 -2.06 2.66
N VAL A 217 -8.91 -2.82 2.67
CA VAL A 217 -9.96 -2.77 1.65
C VAL A 217 -10.68 -1.43 1.68
N VAL A 218 -11.05 -0.94 2.86
CA VAL A 218 -11.73 0.35 2.99
C VAL A 218 -10.84 1.51 2.54
N TYR A 219 -9.55 1.50 2.90
CA TYR A 219 -8.59 2.50 2.42
C TYR A 219 -8.40 2.45 0.91
N LEU A 220 -8.37 1.27 0.29
CA LEU A 220 -8.32 1.16 -1.17
C LEU A 220 -9.57 1.75 -1.82
N ILE A 221 -10.77 1.38 -1.36
CA ILE A 221 -12.02 1.87 -1.92
C ILE A 221 -12.12 3.39 -1.75
N ALA A 222 -11.83 3.90 -0.55
CA ALA A 222 -11.90 5.32 -0.26
C ALA A 222 -10.87 6.13 -1.06
N SER A 223 -9.61 5.68 -1.12
CA SER A 223 -8.57 6.34 -1.92
C SER A 223 -8.85 6.27 -3.43
N PHE A 224 -9.44 5.18 -3.91
CA PHE A 224 -9.89 5.05 -5.30
C PHE A 224 -11.02 6.03 -5.62
N LEU A 225 -12.06 6.11 -4.77
CA LEU A 225 -13.15 7.07 -4.93
C LEU A 225 -12.65 8.50 -4.91
N LEU A 226 -11.67 8.80 -4.06
CA LEU A 226 -11.07 10.12 -3.94
C LEU A 226 -10.24 10.46 -5.19
N ALA A 227 -9.42 9.54 -5.70
CA ALA A 227 -8.70 9.72 -6.96
C ALA A 227 -9.67 9.85 -8.15
N TYR A 228 -10.72 9.02 -8.23
CA TYR A 228 -11.75 9.04 -9.26
C TYR A 228 -12.50 10.37 -9.32
N LEU A 229 -12.85 10.92 -8.16
CA LEU A 229 -13.56 12.19 -8.03
C LEU A 229 -12.74 13.39 -8.56
N TYR A 230 -11.40 13.32 -8.54
CA TYR A 230 -10.52 14.35 -9.09
C TYR A 230 -10.02 14.06 -10.52
N LEU A 231 -9.82 12.79 -10.89
CA LEU A 231 -9.36 12.39 -12.23
C LEU A 231 -10.51 12.28 -13.24
N VAL A 232 -11.52 11.43 -12.96
CA VAL A 232 -12.53 11.05 -13.95
C VAL A 232 -13.64 12.09 -14.02
N VAL A 233 -14.15 12.54 -12.88
CA VAL A 233 -15.16 13.61 -12.84
C VAL A 233 -14.57 14.94 -13.29
N GLY A 234 -13.29 15.20 -12.96
CA GLY A 234 -12.56 16.38 -13.40
C GLY A 234 -12.30 16.41 -14.91
N HIS A 235 -11.88 15.27 -15.50
CA HIS A 235 -11.54 15.20 -16.92
C HIS A 235 -12.75 15.06 -17.84
N HIS A 236 -13.76 14.23 -17.49
CA HIS A 236 -14.92 14.00 -18.37
C HIS A 236 -16.04 15.03 -18.24
N LEU A 237 -16.15 15.72 -17.10
CA LEU A 237 -17.34 16.53 -16.80
C LEU A 237 -17.06 18.05 -16.75
N ALA A 238 -15.85 18.51 -17.05
CA ALA A 238 -15.43 19.93 -17.01
C ALA A 238 -15.45 20.61 -15.63
N TRP A 239 -15.50 19.83 -14.53
CA TRP A 239 -15.47 20.36 -13.17
C TRP A 239 -14.06 20.31 -12.58
N LEU A 240 -13.22 21.32 -12.87
CA LEU A 240 -12.00 21.53 -12.08
C LEU A 240 -12.40 22.31 -10.81
N PRO A 241 -12.22 21.73 -9.60
CA PRO A 241 -12.69 22.37 -8.37
C PRO A 241 -11.99 23.71 -8.10
N HIS A 242 -10.69 23.80 -8.36
CA HIS A 242 -9.91 25.02 -8.17
C HIS A 242 -9.76 25.80 -9.47
N LEU A 243 -9.76 27.14 -9.35
CA LEU A 243 -9.53 28.05 -10.48
C LEU A 243 -8.12 27.91 -11.09
N HIS A 244 -7.14 27.49 -10.28
CA HIS A 244 -5.75 27.33 -10.69
C HIS A 244 -5.42 25.87 -11.07
N ALA A 245 -5.01 25.64 -12.32
CA ALA A 245 -4.65 24.31 -12.84
C ALA A 245 -3.55 23.62 -12.01
N THR A 246 -2.54 24.37 -11.54
CA THR A 246 -1.44 23.83 -10.74
C THR A 246 -1.93 23.16 -9.46
N ILE A 247 -2.93 23.73 -8.78
CA ILE A 247 -3.47 23.17 -7.55
C ILE A 247 -4.25 21.90 -7.84
N ASN A 248 -4.99 21.85 -8.95
CA ASN A 248 -5.68 20.63 -9.37
C ASN A 248 -4.70 19.49 -9.69
N HIS A 249 -3.59 19.78 -10.38
CA HIS A 249 -2.55 18.78 -10.63
C HIS A 249 -1.89 18.27 -9.35
N ILE A 250 -1.59 19.17 -8.40
CA ILE A 250 -1.05 18.79 -7.09
C ILE A 250 -2.04 17.89 -6.34
N ARG A 251 -3.33 18.25 -6.29
CA ARG A 251 -4.38 17.44 -5.66
C ARG A 251 -4.47 16.06 -6.28
N VAL A 252 -4.53 15.97 -7.62
CA VAL A 252 -4.52 14.68 -8.34
C VAL A 252 -3.29 13.85 -7.98
N ALA A 253 -2.09 14.44 -8.04
CA ALA A 253 -0.85 13.74 -7.70
C ALA A 253 -0.85 13.23 -6.25
N THR A 254 -1.29 14.06 -5.29
CA THR A 254 -1.37 13.66 -3.88
C THR A 254 -2.32 12.49 -3.68
N TYR A 255 -3.52 12.52 -4.27
CA TYR A 255 -4.50 11.44 -4.09
C TYR A 255 -4.12 10.17 -4.85
N SER A 256 -3.50 10.28 -6.02
CA SER A 256 -2.91 9.13 -6.72
C SER A 256 -1.79 8.49 -5.92
N SER A 257 -0.96 9.27 -5.21
CA SER A 257 0.09 8.71 -4.34
C SER A 257 -0.50 7.97 -3.13
N VAL A 258 -1.60 8.45 -2.56
CA VAL A 258 -2.33 7.79 -1.46
C VAL A 258 -2.97 6.49 -1.95
N LEU A 259 -3.55 6.47 -3.16
CA LEU A 259 -4.06 5.25 -3.79
C LEU A 259 -2.96 4.22 -4.03
N TYR A 260 -1.79 4.65 -4.50
CA TYR A 260 -0.64 3.77 -4.66
C TYR A 260 -0.20 3.15 -3.32
N ALA A 261 -0.13 3.95 -2.25
CA ALA A 261 0.15 3.45 -0.91
C ALA A 261 -0.92 2.46 -0.42
N ALA A 262 -2.20 2.68 -0.72
CA ALA A 262 -3.29 1.77 -0.37
C ALA A 262 -3.19 0.42 -1.10
N LEU A 263 -2.79 0.44 -2.38
CA LEU A 263 -2.54 -0.77 -3.17
C LEU A 263 -1.38 -1.60 -2.58
N LEU A 264 -0.27 -0.93 -2.26
CA LEU A 264 0.86 -1.58 -1.59
C LEU A 264 0.46 -2.16 -0.22
N PHE A 265 -0.37 -1.44 0.53
CA PHE A 265 -0.87 -1.94 1.81
C PHE A 265 -1.69 -3.22 1.67
N ILE A 266 -2.55 -3.34 0.65
CA ILE A 266 -3.27 -4.59 0.36
C ILE A 266 -2.31 -5.72 0.00
N ILE A 267 -1.27 -5.44 -0.79
CA ILE A 267 -0.25 -6.45 -1.12
C ILE A 267 0.45 -6.93 0.15
N LEU A 268 0.80 -6.01 1.06
CA LEU A 268 1.41 -6.35 2.36
C LEU A 268 0.45 -7.13 3.27
N ALA A 269 -0.85 -6.78 3.30
CA ALA A 269 -1.85 -7.40 4.17
C ALA A 269 -2.33 -8.77 3.66
N TYR A 270 -2.41 -8.96 2.33
CA TYR A 270 -2.99 -10.15 1.68
C TYR A 270 -1.98 -11.01 0.92
N ALA A 271 -0.67 -10.73 1.02
CA ALA A 271 0.38 -11.69 0.71
C ALA A 271 0.96 -12.36 1.97
N PRO A 272 0.16 -12.98 2.88
CA PRO A 272 0.71 -13.76 3.97
C PRO A 272 1.25 -15.07 3.38
N GLY A 273 2.57 -15.20 3.32
CA GLY A 273 3.22 -16.38 2.75
C GLY A 273 4.63 -16.14 2.22
N VAL A 274 5.05 -14.88 2.11
CA VAL A 274 6.47 -14.54 1.96
C VAL A 274 6.88 -13.76 3.21
N ASP A 275 6.87 -14.46 4.34
CA ASP A 275 7.58 -13.98 5.51
C ASP A 275 9.08 -14.13 5.20
N GLN A 276 9.68 -13.07 4.64
CA GLN A 276 11.13 -13.02 4.37
C GLN A 276 11.95 -13.13 5.67
N SER A 277 11.28 -13.01 6.82
CA SER A 277 11.81 -13.17 8.16
C SER A 277 11.18 -14.36 8.88
N ASN A 278 11.17 -15.55 8.26
CA ASN A 278 10.85 -16.80 8.96
C ASN A 278 12.11 -17.58 9.40
N PRO A 279 12.97 -17.04 10.30
CA PRO A 279 14.07 -17.80 10.86
C PRO A 279 13.59 -18.84 11.87
N LYS A 280 12.32 -18.82 12.32
CA LYS A 280 11.87 -19.69 13.43
C LYS A 280 11.72 -21.15 13.00
N GLU A 281 11.04 -21.41 11.88
CA GLU A 281 10.93 -22.77 11.35
C GLU A 281 12.31 -23.31 10.97
N VAL A 282 13.13 -22.49 10.31
CA VAL A 282 14.50 -22.85 9.93
C VAL A 282 15.40 -23.02 11.16
N SER A 283 15.22 -22.22 12.22
CA SER A 283 15.98 -22.33 13.48
C SER A 283 15.59 -23.59 14.24
N ASP A 284 14.31 -23.95 14.30
CA ASP A 284 13.86 -25.18 14.95
C ASP A 284 14.58 -26.41 14.33
N PHE A 285 14.74 -26.43 13.00
CA PHE A 285 15.50 -27.49 12.30
C PHE A 285 17.02 -27.37 12.44
N ARG A 286 17.56 -26.16 12.61
CA ARG A 286 18.99 -25.91 12.83
C ARG A 286 19.44 -26.28 14.25
N GLU A 287 18.59 -25.99 15.24
CA GLU A 287 18.81 -26.31 16.66
C GLU A 287 18.49 -27.77 16.99
N ALA A 288 17.61 -28.42 16.22
CA ALA A 288 17.33 -29.83 16.35
C ALA A 288 18.54 -30.69 15.92
N GLY A 289 19.18 -31.32 16.91
CA GLY A 289 20.24 -32.30 16.70
C GLY A 289 19.81 -33.47 15.78
N PRO A 290 20.78 -34.18 15.17
CA PRO A 290 20.51 -35.23 14.17
C PRO A 290 19.69 -36.41 14.70
N GLU A 291 19.62 -36.60 16.02
CA GLU A 291 18.90 -37.70 16.66
C GLU A 291 17.40 -37.42 16.87
N VAL A 292 16.94 -36.17 16.71
CA VAL A 292 15.54 -35.81 16.92
C VAL A 292 14.71 -36.28 15.72
N LYS A 293 13.64 -37.04 15.99
CA LYS A 293 12.70 -37.49 14.95
C LYS A 293 12.12 -36.27 14.21
N LEU A 294 12.31 -36.21 12.89
CA LEU A 294 11.87 -35.10 12.02
C LEU A 294 10.40 -34.69 12.22
N LYS A 295 9.51 -35.66 12.48
CA LYS A 295 8.08 -35.41 12.75
C LYS A 295 7.79 -34.59 14.01
N LYS A 296 8.75 -34.47 14.93
CA LYS A 296 8.61 -33.78 16.22
C LYS A 296 9.20 -32.37 16.24
N ILE A 297 9.96 -31.98 15.20
CA ILE A 297 10.65 -30.69 15.15
C ILE A 297 9.64 -29.58 14.88
N HIS A 298 8.91 -29.68 13.77
CA HIS A 298 7.86 -28.73 13.42
C HIS A 298 6.68 -29.44 12.73
N PRO A 299 5.43 -29.20 13.16
CA PRO A 299 4.25 -29.82 12.57
C PRO A 299 3.79 -29.07 11.31
N PHE A 300 4.40 -29.38 10.16
CA PHE A 300 3.92 -28.84 8.87
C PHE A 300 2.51 -29.35 8.55
N THR A 301 1.64 -28.44 8.12
CA THR A 301 0.23 -28.75 7.77
C THR A 301 -0.07 -28.61 6.29
N ASP A 302 0.70 -27.78 5.57
CA ASP A 302 0.53 -27.51 4.14
C ASP A 302 1.85 -27.70 3.37
N PRO A 303 1.88 -28.36 2.20
CA PRO A 303 3.10 -28.51 1.39
C PRO A 303 3.79 -27.19 1.03
N ARG A 304 3.03 -26.08 0.95
CA ARG A 304 3.59 -24.75 0.66
C ARG A 304 4.52 -24.26 1.75
N GLN A 305 4.21 -24.54 3.02
CA GLN A 305 5.05 -24.15 4.16
C GLN A 305 6.43 -24.80 4.04
N VAL A 306 6.48 -26.07 3.65
CA VAL A 306 7.72 -26.81 3.49
C VAL A 306 8.54 -26.27 2.31
N GLU A 307 7.88 -25.96 1.19
CA GLU A 307 8.53 -25.33 0.03
C GLU A 307 9.15 -23.97 0.40
N ILE A 308 8.38 -23.10 1.07
CA ILE A 308 8.83 -21.80 1.56
C ILE A 308 10.02 -21.96 2.51
N ALA A 309 9.90 -22.80 3.55
CA ALA A 309 10.96 -23.02 4.54
C ALA A 309 12.24 -23.59 3.92
N SER A 310 12.11 -24.50 2.95
CA SER A 310 13.26 -25.04 2.23
C SER A 310 13.99 -23.99 1.38
N ARG A 311 13.26 -23.03 0.79
CA ARG A 311 13.88 -21.88 0.08
C ARG A 311 14.61 -20.94 1.03
N CYS A 312 14.09 -20.74 2.24
CA CYS A 312 14.72 -19.89 3.25
C CYS A 312 16.08 -20.41 3.72
N CYS A 313 16.38 -21.70 3.47
CA CYS A 313 17.69 -22.28 3.76
C CYS A 313 18.75 -21.90 2.71
N ARG A 314 18.37 -21.39 1.54
CA ARG A 314 19.27 -21.18 0.39
C ARG A 314 20.31 -20.10 0.71
N GLN A 315 21.57 -20.52 0.86
CA GLN A 315 22.73 -19.63 1.02
C GLN A 315 23.73 -19.92 -0.11
N TRP A 316 24.17 -18.87 -0.80
CA TRP A 316 25.09 -18.93 -1.94
C TRP A 316 26.51 -18.59 -1.46
N LEU A 317 27.50 -19.41 -1.81
CA LEU A 317 28.92 -19.13 -1.58
C LEU A 317 29.47 -18.20 -2.67
N ASP A 318 29.05 -18.43 -3.92
CA ASP A 318 29.33 -17.62 -5.12
C ASP A 318 28.10 -17.67 -6.07
N GLU A 319 28.20 -17.16 -7.31
CA GLU A 319 27.04 -17.09 -8.23
C GLU A 319 26.47 -18.47 -8.62
N ASP A 320 27.28 -19.53 -8.55
CA ASP A 320 26.93 -20.86 -9.06
C ASP A 320 26.98 -21.99 -8.02
N THR A 321 27.51 -21.77 -6.81
CA THR A 321 27.63 -22.78 -5.76
C THR A 321 26.84 -22.45 -4.49
N LEU A 322 26.05 -23.42 -4.07
CA LEU A 322 25.27 -23.38 -2.82
C LEU A 322 26.11 -23.87 -1.64
N GLU A 323 25.89 -23.27 -0.48
CA GLU A 323 26.52 -23.70 0.76
C GLU A 323 26.07 -25.14 1.15
N PRO A 324 26.99 -26.09 1.38
CA PRO A 324 26.65 -27.49 1.64
C PRO A 324 25.74 -27.67 2.85
N ASP A 325 26.00 -26.94 3.94
CA ASP A 325 25.24 -27.04 5.19
C ASP A 325 23.80 -26.55 5.02
N ALA A 326 23.61 -25.51 4.20
CA ALA A 326 22.30 -25.01 3.81
C ALA A 326 21.49 -26.03 2.99
N VAL A 327 22.15 -26.75 2.08
CA VAL A 327 21.52 -27.82 1.28
C VAL A 327 21.06 -28.98 2.17
N VAL A 328 21.89 -29.40 3.13
CA VAL A 328 21.53 -30.46 4.10
C VAL A 328 20.35 -30.04 4.97
N LEU A 329 20.33 -28.78 5.42
CA LEU A 329 19.20 -28.24 6.20
C LEU A 329 17.90 -28.22 5.38
N ALA A 330 17.96 -27.78 4.13
CA ALA A 330 16.81 -27.79 3.22
C ALA A 330 16.28 -29.22 2.99
N GLU A 331 17.16 -30.19 2.80
CA GLU A 331 16.79 -31.60 2.65
C GLU A 331 16.07 -32.15 3.90
N ARG A 332 16.55 -31.82 5.10
CA ARG A 332 15.91 -32.23 6.36
C ARG A 332 14.48 -31.70 6.46
N ILE A 333 14.25 -30.45 6.07
CA ILE A 333 12.91 -29.82 6.06
C ILE A 333 11.99 -30.51 5.04
N ILE A 334 12.46 -30.70 3.80
CA ILE A 334 11.65 -31.34 2.74
C ILE A 334 11.32 -32.79 3.13
N SER A 335 12.29 -33.51 3.68
CA SER A 335 12.12 -34.89 4.17
C SER A 335 11.10 -34.96 5.30
N ALA A 336 11.12 -34.00 6.23
CA ALA A 336 10.11 -33.89 7.29
C ALA A 336 8.70 -33.68 6.70
N GLY A 337 8.57 -32.78 5.73
CA GLY A 337 7.31 -32.54 5.02
C GLY A 337 6.76 -33.78 4.31
N LYS A 338 7.62 -34.54 3.63
CA LYS A 338 7.26 -35.80 2.96
C LYS A 338 6.78 -36.86 3.96
N LEU A 339 7.44 -36.98 5.12
CA LEU A 339 7.09 -37.92 6.18
C LEU A 339 5.76 -37.58 6.89
N LEU A 340 5.43 -36.29 6.99
CA LEU A 340 4.19 -35.79 7.57
C LEU A 340 3.02 -35.88 6.58
N MET A 341 3.29 -35.67 5.30
CA MET A 341 2.27 -35.58 4.24
C MET A 341 2.50 -36.59 3.10
N PRO A 342 2.58 -37.91 3.36
CA PRO A 342 2.87 -38.90 2.32
C PRO A 342 1.75 -39.05 1.28
N HIS A 343 0.53 -38.58 1.60
CA HIS A 343 -0.63 -38.62 0.70
C HIS A 343 -0.64 -37.47 -0.32
N ARG A 344 0.21 -36.45 -0.16
CA ARG A 344 0.26 -35.29 -1.05
C ARG A 344 1.32 -35.52 -2.13
N VAL A 345 0.89 -35.73 -3.37
CA VAL A 345 1.77 -36.02 -4.52
C VAL A 345 2.78 -34.89 -4.75
N TYR A 346 2.37 -33.63 -4.58
CA TYR A 346 3.25 -32.46 -4.66
C TYR A 346 4.54 -32.58 -3.81
N MET A 347 4.48 -33.12 -2.58
CA MET A 347 5.67 -33.26 -1.74
C MET A 347 6.70 -34.22 -2.34
N VAL A 348 6.23 -35.27 -3.03
CA VAL A 348 7.10 -36.24 -3.70
C VAL A 348 7.73 -35.63 -4.95
N ILE A 349 6.96 -34.84 -5.71
CA ILE A 349 7.46 -34.10 -6.88
C ILE A 349 8.52 -33.06 -6.45
N TRP A 350 8.26 -32.35 -5.35
CA TRP A 350 9.19 -31.34 -4.82
C TRP A 350 10.50 -31.98 -4.34
N TYR A 351 10.42 -33.07 -3.58
CA TYR A 351 11.60 -33.81 -3.15
C TYR A 351 12.39 -34.39 -4.33
N SER A 352 11.71 -34.98 -5.32
CA SER A 352 12.33 -35.44 -6.57
C SER A 352 13.08 -34.31 -7.28
N SER A 353 12.46 -33.14 -7.42
CA SER A 353 13.06 -31.95 -8.04
C SER A 353 14.32 -31.48 -7.29
N PHE A 354 14.26 -31.46 -5.96
CA PHE A 354 15.40 -31.09 -5.12
C PHE A 354 16.59 -32.05 -5.32
N LEU A 355 16.35 -33.36 -5.38
CA LEU A 355 17.40 -34.35 -5.63
C LEU A 355 18.05 -34.17 -7.01
N ILE A 356 17.24 -33.88 -8.04
CA ILE A 356 17.70 -33.72 -9.43
C ILE A 356 18.53 -32.45 -9.60
N ASP A 357 17.99 -31.31 -9.19
CA ASP A 357 18.55 -30.00 -9.54
C ASP A 357 19.54 -29.47 -8.51
N VAL A 358 19.39 -29.84 -7.22
CA VAL A 358 20.23 -29.31 -6.13
C VAL A 358 21.32 -30.29 -5.73
N GLN A 359 20.98 -31.56 -5.53
CA GLN A 359 21.97 -32.58 -5.15
C GLN A 359 22.69 -33.24 -6.34
N GLY A 360 22.26 -32.94 -7.58
CA GLY A 360 22.77 -33.60 -8.78
C GLY A 360 22.53 -35.12 -8.83
N SER A 361 21.69 -35.63 -7.92
CA SER A 361 21.42 -37.06 -7.77
C SER A 361 20.25 -37.46 -8.66
N TYR A 362 20.52 -37.50 -9.96
CA TYR A 362 19.52 -37.65 -11.00
C TYR A 362 18.70 -38.95 -10.89
N GLN A 363 19.38 -40.07 -10.67
CA GLN A 363 18.74 -41.40 -10.63
C GLN A 363 17.79 -41.57 -9.42
N THR A 364 18.21 -41.12 -8.24
CA THR A 364 17.39 -41.17 -7.02
C THR A 364 16.20 -40.22 -7.13
N GLY A 365 16.42 -39.01 -7.66
CA GLY A 365 15.34 -38.06 -7.92
C GLY A 365 14.30 -38.60 -8.90
N TYR A 366 14.71 -39.28 -9.98
CA TYR A 366 13.78 -39.88 -10.93
C TYR A 366 13.04 -41.09 -10.36
N ALA A 367 13.69 -41.90 -9.52
CA ALA A 367 13.03 -42.99 -8.80
C ALA A 367 11.90 -42.48 -7.90
N GLU A 368 12.10 -41.34 -7.21
CA GLU A 368 11.06 -40.68 -6.44
C GLU A 368 9.92 -40.12 -7.31
N LEU A 369 10.24 -39.60 -8.50
CA LEU A 369 9.23 -39.17 -9.47
C LEU A 369 8.31 -40.31 -9.90
N MET A 370 8.86 -41.52 -10.06
CA MET A 370 8.07 -42.72 -10.38
C MET A 370 7.09 -43.10 -9.27
N VAL A 371 7.41 -42.79 -8.01
CA VAL A 371 6.49 -42.93 -6.88
C VAL A 371 5.36 -41.91 -7.00
N ALA A 372 5.66 -40.66 -7.36
CA ALA A 372 4.64 -39.63 -7.59
C ALA A 372 3.67 -40.00 -8.72
N LYS A 373 4.19 -40.61 -9.81
CA LYS A 373 3.40 -41.10 -10.95
C LYS A 373 2.41 -42.21 -10.58
N LYS A 374 2.75 -43.03 -9.59
CA LYS A 374 1.91 -44.10 -9.04
C LYS A 374 0.97 -43.63 -7.93
N GLY A 375 1.08 -42.37 -7.50
CA GLY A 375 0.27 -41.78 -6.43
C GLY A 375 -1.22 -41.70 -6.77
N SER A 376 -2.07 -41.72 -5.73
CA SER A 376 -3.52 -41.65 -5.89
C SER A 376 -3.97 -40.24 -6.32
N ASN A 377 -4.59 -40.13 -7.51
CA ASN A 377 -5.24 -38.93 -8.06
C ASN A 377 -4.43 -37.61 -8.01
N PRO A 378 -3.33 -37.48 -8.78
CA PRO A 378 -2.67 -36.19 -8.96
C PRO A 378 -3.57 -35.19 -9.68
N SER A 379 -3.55 -33.95 -9.20
CA SER A 379 -4.20 -32.79 -9.83
C SER A 379 -3.62 -32.52 -11.23
N LEU A 380 -4.34 -31.74 -12.05
CA LEU A 380 -3.88 -31.38 -13.40
C LEU A 380 -2.49 -30.73 -13.38
N LEU A 381 -2.24 -29.85 -12.41
CA LEU A 381 -0.94 -29.19 -12.24
C LEU A 381 0.15 -30.19 -11.85
N GLU A 382 -0.10 -31.10 -10.92
CA GLU A 382 0.88 -32.13 -10.54
C GLU A 382 1.19 -33.07 -11.72
N ARG A 383 0.19 -33.44 -12.53
CA ARG A 383 0.40 -34.20 -13.76
C ARG A 383 1.27 -33.44 -14.77
N PHE A 384 1.05 -32.14 -14.89
CA PHE A 384 1.87 -31.28 -15.74
C PHE A 384 3.32 -31.18 -15.23
N CYS A 385 3.52 -31.05 -13.92
CA CYS A 385 4.87 -31.10 -13.33
C CYS A 385 5.58 -32.44 -13.58
N ILE A 386 4.87 -33.56 -13.43
CA ILE A 386 5.41 -34.90 -13.77
C ILE A 386 5.77 -34.96 -15.26
N PHE A 387 4.91 -34.43 -16.13
CA PHE A 387 5.17 -34.39 -17.57
C PHE A 387 6.41 -33.58 -17.92
N ILE A 388 6.59 -32.37 -17.35
CA ILE A 388 7.79 -31.55 -17.56
C ILE A 388 9.04 -32.36 -17.20
N ARG A 389 9.05 -33.02 -16.04
CA ARG A 389 10.20 -33.82 -15.61
C ARG A 389 10.45 -35.05 -16.50
N ASP A 390 9.41 -35.72 -16.97
CA ASP A 390 9.53 -36.80 -17.95
C ASP A 390 10.09 -36.29 -19.30
N GLN A 391 9.72 -35.08 -19.73
CA GLN A 391 10.27 -34.45 -20.94
C GLN A 391 11.75 -34.09 -20.76
N GLU A 392 12.12 -33.43 -19.66
CA GLU A 392 13.52 -33.12 -19.35
C GLU A 392 14.40 -34.37 -19.28
N HIS A 393 13.88 -35.47 -18.71
CA HIS A 393 14.55 -36.76 -18.70
C HIS A 393 14.76 -37.31 -20.10
N THR A 394 13.70 -37.30 -20.90
CA THR A 394 13.76 -37.78 -22.28
C THR A 394 14.78 -36.95 -23.07
N GLN A 395 14.75 -35.62 -22.98
CA GLN A 395 15.69 -34.71 -23.63
C GLN A 395 17.14 -34.95 -23.22
N LYS A 396 17.43 -35.05 -21.91
CA LYS A 396 18.79 -35.35 -21.42
C LYS A 396 19.28 -36.72 -21.90
N SER A 397 18.42 -37.73 -21.89
CA SER A 397 18.75 -39.07 -22.37
C SER A 397 18.96 -39.13 -23.90
N SER A 398 18.18 -38.37 -24.67
CA SER A 398 18.34 -38.26 -26.12
C SER A 398 19.58 -37.46 -26.51
N ALA A 399 19.91 -36.39 -25.76
CA ALA A 399 21.13 -35.61 -25.97
C ALA A 399 22.41 -36.40 -25.69
N ALA A 400 22.40 -37.29 -24.68
CA ALA A 400 23.52 -38.20 -24.41
C ALA A 400 23.72 -39.28 -25.49
N THR A 401 22.66 -39.62 -26.24
CA THR A 401 22.68 -40.70 -27.25
C THR A 401 22.90 -40.18 -28.67
N SER A 402 22.60 -38.89 -28.92
CA SER A 402 22.62 -38.30 -30.26
C SER A 402 23.91 -37.51 -30.49
N GLY A 403 24.97 -38.22 -30.89
CA GLY A 403 26.11 -37.57 -31.52
C GLY A 403 25.67 -36.86 -32.81
N ASP A 404 25.85 -35.55 -32.84
CA ASP A 404 25.97 -34.67 -34.03
C ASP A 404 24.81 -34.60 -35.04
N ASN A 405 23.64 -35.22 -34.82
CA ASN A 405 22.49 -35.09 -35.74
C ASN A 405 21.11 -35.41 -35.12
N GLY A 406 20.80 -34.84 -33.96
CA GLY A 406 19.53 -35.06 -33.25
C GLY A 406 18.57 -33.88 -33.38
N SER A 407 17.46 -34.08 -34.10
CA SER A 407 16.21 -33.26 -34.13
C SER A 407 16.24 -31.91 -33.41
N VAL A 408 16.14 -30.81 -34.16
CA VAL A 408 15.96 -29.46 -33.60
C VAL A 408 14.75 -29.47 -32.67
N ASP A 409 15.01 -29.26 -31.38
CA ASP A 409 13.99 -29.12 -30.35
C ASP A 409 13.03 -27.98 -30.74
N LEU A 410 11.73 -28.21 -30.56
CA LEU A 410 10.69 -27.23 -30.88
C LEU A 410 10.94 -25.91 -30.13
N VAL A 411 11.48 -25.98 -28.91
CA VAL A 411 11.86 -24.81 -28.12
C VAL A 411 13.00 -24.04 -28.80
N SER A 412 14.07 -24.73 -29.21
CA SER A 412 15.18 -24.12 -29.95
C SER A 412 14.73 -23.51 -31.29
N TYR A 413 13.80 -24.17 -31.99
CA TYR A 413 13.21 -23.63 -33.22
C TYR A 413 12.38 -22.35 -32.97
N VAL A 414 11.59 -22.31 -31.89
CA VAL A 414 10.79 -21.14 -31.52
C VAL A 414 11.68 -19.97 -31.09
N GLU A 415 12.74 -20.23 -30.34
CA GLU A 415 13.73 -19.22 -29.97
C GLU A 415 14.47 -18.67 -31.19
N PHE A 416 14.89 -19.54 -32.12
CA PHE A 416 15.46 -19.13 -33.39
C PHE A 416 14.50 -18.25 -34.19
N GLN A 417 13.22 -18.63 -34.30
CA GLN A 417 12.21 -17.84 -35.01
C GLN A 417 11.92 -16.49 -34.33
N ARG A 418 12.02 -16.42 -32.99
CA ARG A 418 11.94 -15.17 -32.24
C ARG A 418 13.15 -14.27 -32.51
N GLY A 419 14.36 -14.84 -32.51
CA GLY A 419 15.60 -14.14 -32.84
C GLY A 419 15.59 -13.56 -34.26
N CYS A 420 15.14 -14.34 -35.24
CA CYS A 420 14.99 -13.87 -36.63
C CYS A 420 14.02 -12.69 -36.76
N ARG A 421 12.88 -12.72 -36.07
CA ARG A 421 11.92 -11.59 -36.09
C ARG A 421 12.51 -10.32 -35.48
N LEU A 422 13.25 -10.44 -34.39
CA LEU A 422 13.91 -9.30 -33.76
C LEU A 422 15.00 -8.72 -34.67
N ALA A 423 15.81 -9.57 -35.31
CA ALA A 423 16.84 -9.13 -36.24
C ALA A 423 16.26 -8.35 -37.43
N ILE A 424 15.14 -8.81 -37.99
CA ILE A 424 14.43 -8.11 -39.08
C ILE A 424 13.97 -6.73 -38.61
N HIS A 425 13.34 -6.63 -37.43
CA HIS A 425 12.86 -5.36 -36.90
C HIS A 425 14.00 -4.37 -36.63
N MET A 426 15.09 -4.82 -36.00
CA MET A 426 16.26 -3.97 -35.75
C MET A 426 16.92 -3.50 -37.06
N HIS A 427 16.92 -4.35 -38.09
CA HIS A 427 17.42 -3.98 -39.41
C HIS A 427 16.54 -2.91 -40.07
N GLU A 428 15.22 -3.05 -40.01
CA GLU A 428 14.27 -2.07 -40.53
C GLU A 428 14.42 -0.70 -39.84
N ASP A 429 14.51 -0.69 -38.50
CA ASP A 429 14.73 0.53 -37.72
C ASP A 429 16.05 1.23 -38.08
N ALA A 430 17.13 0.46 -38.26
CA ALA A 430 18.42 1.00 -38.67
C ALA A 430 18.37 1.63 -40.08
N LEU A 431 17.63 1.02 -41.02
CA LEU A 431 17.43 1.58 -42.35
C LEU A 431 16.61 2.88 -42.32
N LEU A 432 15.56 2.93 -41.49
CA LEU A 432 14.75 4.13 -41.29
C LEU A 432 15.56 5.27 -40.65
N ALA A 433 16.37 4.97 -39.64
CA ALA A 433 17.25 5.96 -39.00
C ALA A 433 18.26 6.55 -40.00
N ARG A 434 18.87 5.70 -40.84
CA ARG A 434 19.76 6.15 -41.94
C ARG A 434 19.02 7.05 -42.93
N ARG A 435 17.80 6.68 -43.33
CA ARG A 435 16.98 7.51 -44.22
C ARG A 435 16.70 8.88 -43.61
N THR A 436 16.29 8.94 -42.34
CA THR A 436 16.01 10.21 -41.64
C THR A 436 17.25 11.10 -41.53
N PHE A 437 18.43 10.51 -41.34
CA PHE A 437 19.70 11.23 -41.39
C PHE A 437 19.93 11.89 -42.76
N TRP A 438 19.78 11.14 -43.85
CA TRP A 438 19.92 11.68 -45.20
C TRP A 438 18.87 12.75 -45.53
N GLU A 439 17.62 12.56 -45.12
CA GLU A 439 16.55 13.56 -45.26
C GLU A 439 16.89 14.87 -44.53
N THR A 440 17.56 14.78 -43.38
CA THR A 440 17.96 15.96 -42.61
C THR A 440 19.01 16.77 -43.38
N LEU A 441 19.93 16.13 -44.10
CA LEU A 441 20.96 16.79 -44.92
C LEU A 441 20.42 17.48 -46.19
N LEU A 442 19.19 17.16 -46.62
CA LEU A 442 18.56 17.81 -47.78
C LEU A 442 18.02 19.22 -47.48
N HIS A 443 18.03 19.65 -46.21
CA HIS A 443 17.52 20.97 -45.81
C HIS A 443 18.62 22.05 -45.91
N ALA A 444 18.28 23.23 -46.41
CA ALA A 444 19.25 24.32 -46.63
C ALA A 444 19.92 24.86 -45.35
N ASN A 445 19.26 24.73 -44.20
CA ASN A 445 19.80 25.10 -42.88
C ASN A 445 19.58 23.94 -41.90
N VAL A 446 20.67 23.33 -41.42
CA VAL A 446 20.63 22.22 -40.47
C VAL A 446 21.38 22.61 -39.20
N THR A 447 20.75 22.45 -38.04
CA THR A 447 21.42 22.64 -36.75
C THR A 447 22.27 21.43 -36.41
N PHE A 448 23.49 21.66 -35.89
CA PHE A 448 24.42 20.58 -35.53
C PHE A 448 23.81 19.57 -34.56
N ASP A 449 23.03 20.03 -33.58
CA ASP A 449 22.32 19.19 -32.61
C ASP A 449 21.29 18.22 -33.26
N LYS A 450 20.65 18.62 -34.37
CA LYS A 450 19.73 17.75 -35.10
C LYS A 450 20.51 16.66 -35.86
N LEU A 451 21.69 16.98 -36.37
CA LEU A 451 22.57 16.03 -37.05
C LEU A 451 23.16 15.01 -36.06
N THR A 452 23.65 15.46 -34.90
CA THR A 452 24.20 14.59 -33.85
C THR A 452 23.16 13.57 -33.36
N ARG A 453 21.92 14.01 -33.13
CA ARG A 453 20.83 13.10 -32.72
C ARG A 453 20.44 12.08 -33.79
N ALA A 454 20.54 12.45 -35.07
CA ALA A 454 20.27 11.53 -36.17
C ALA A 454 21.37 10.46 -36.30
N VAL A 455 22.64 10.82 -36.07
CA VAL A 455 23.77 9.87 -36.06
C VAL A 455 23.69 8.91 -34.87
N ALA A 456 23.40 9.43 -33.67
CA ALA A 456 23.28 8.62 -32.46
C ALA A 456 22.11 7.61 -32.47
N ARG A 457 21.23 7.68 -33.48
CA ARG A 457 20.13 6.72 -33.69
C ARG A 457 20.49 5.61 -34.68
N ILE A 458 21.63 5.75 -35.37
CA ILE A 458 22.16 4.76 -36.31
C ILE A 458 23.20 3.86 -35.62
N GLU A 459 23.99 4.43 -34.71
CA GLU A 459 24.82 3.70 -33.74
C GLU A 459 23.95 3.04 -32.66
#